data_AF-A0A9K3D7V7-F1
#
_entry.id   AF-A0A9K3D7V7-F1
#
_cell.length_a   1.000
_cell.length_b   1.000
_cell.length_c   1.000
_cell.angle_alpha   90.00
_cell.angle_beta   90.00
_cell.angle_gamma   90.00
#
_symmetry.space_group_name_H-M   'P 1'
#
loop_
_entity.id
_entity.type
_entity.pdbx_description
1 polymer ?
#
loop_
_entity_poly.entity_id
_entity_poly.type
_entity_poly.pdbx_seq_one_letter_code
_entity_poly.pdbx_strand_id
1 'polypeptide(L)'
;APLAPPVSRPRGRRPHTSAHPLRKRDGRPARLVAVEAEVERIGGETGGWTREDHDRFMSERRKAGVAVRVASLQVWLERIAPRFPHHSIGALAHHEGHCCRMEELDKEKKLLVEKWRVRQEERQREARQEEKREEALRTHSAGSSRAHKNAESEREAKAERLRAWQEQRAMEREDDAAHAERAQRAKRRERHMRTEEFKRKRQAEEDAKAEAEKEKAALALKMQRLRTQREGGVGSTPRAAALSARQSEEAHLRRREAEIRQYSERASRQRRQGERNRTRRQRVQQSLLESSTPVAVRAVKRDAARLSRPTSATTA
;
A
#
# COMPACT_ATOMS: atom_id res chain seq x y z
N ALA A 1 91.84 28.59 53.72
CA ALA A 1 91.77 28.85 52.26
C ALA A 1 90.30 28.98 51.87
N PRO A 2 89.83 30.16 51.42
CA PRO A 2 88.43 30.35 51.07
C PRO A 2 88.12 29.75 49.69
N LEU A 3 87.04 28.97 49.65
CA LEU A 3 86.51 28.30 48.46
C LEU A 3 85.89 29.35 47.50
N ALA A 4 86.34 29.33 46.25
CA ALA A 4 85.80 30.18 45.19
C ALA A 4 84.35 29.79 44.84
N PRO A 5 83.46 30.76 44.55
CA PRO A 5 82.10 30.48 44.14
C PRO A 5 82.02 29.94 42.70
N PRO A 6 81.02 29.09 42.38
CA PRO A 6 80.90 28.47 41.06
C PRO A 6 80.50 29.48 39.98
N VAL A 7 81.26 29.45 38.88
CA VAL A 7 81.02 30.24 37.66
C VAL A 7 79.75 29.73 36.96
N SER A 8 78.68 30.53 37.02
CA SER A 8 77.43 30.31 36.29
C SER A 8 77.67 30.41 34.78
N ARG A 9 77.62 29.26 34.08
CA ARG A 9 77.66 29.22 32.62
C ARG A 9 76.42 29.90 32.02
N PRO A 10 76.56 30.76 30.99
CA PRO A 10 75.43 31.35 30.30
C PRO A 10 74.67 30.24 29.55
N ARG A 11 73.40 30.05 29.91
CA ARG A 11 72.48 29.17 29.17
C ARG A 11 72.28 29.77 27.78
N GLY A 12 72.91 29.16 26.78
CA GLY A 12 72.68 29.47 25.38
C GLY A 12 71.18 29.40 25.06
N ARG A 13 70.58 30.56 24.77
CA ARG A 13 69.26 30.64 24.16
C ARG A 13 69.36 29.94 22.81
N ARG A 14 68.76 28.75 22.70
CA ARG A 14 68.54 28.11 21.41
C ARG A 14 67.65 29.03 20.57
N PRO A 15 67.97 29.27 19.28
CA PRO A 15 67.07 29.98 18.39
C PRO A 15 65.76 29.20 18.33
N HIS A 16 64.66 29.89 18.62
CA HIS A 16 63.32 29.36 18.48
C HIS A 16 63.03 29.26 16.99
N THR A 17 63.49 28.19 16.34
CA THR A 17 62.99 27.82 15.02
C THR A 17 61.57 27.33 15.23
N SER A 18 60.62 28.27 15.16
CA SER A 18 59.17 28.04 15.06
C SER A 18 58.84 27.41 13.70
N ALA A 19 59.42 26.25 13.41
CA ALA A 19 58.89 25.35 12.41
C ALA A 19 57.67 24.67 13.04
N HIS A 20 56.56 25.41 13.15
CA HIS A 20 55.28 24.82 13.49
C HIS A 20 54.94 23.82 12.38
N PRO A 21 54.90 22.50 12.67
CA PRO A 21 54.49 21.53 11.67
C PRO A 21 53.05 21.89 11.29
N LEU A 22 52.82 22.13 9.99
CA LEU A 22 51.53 22.43 9.37
C LEU A 22 50.48 21.45 9.90
N ARG A 23 49.82 21.83 10.99
CA ARG A 23 48.82 20.99 11.65
C ARG A 23 47.65 20.86 10.69
N LYS A 24 47.23 19.62 10.53
CA LYS A 24 46.11 19.16 9.72
C LYS A 24 44.93 20.14 9.81
N ARG A 25 44.68 20.83 8.69
CA ARG A 25 43.43 21.52 8.31
C ARG A 25 42.76 22.27 9.47
N ASP A 26 43.39 23.31 9.97
CA ASP A 26 42.63 24.42 10.54
C ASP A 26 41.63 24.86 9.44
N GLY A 27 40.33 24.72 9.66
CA GLY A 27 39.29 25.11 8.68
C GLY A 27 39.25 26.61 8.34
N ARG A 28 40.32 27.34 8.67
CA ARG A 28 40.56 28.76 8.46
C ARG A 28 40.96 29.02 7.00
N PRO A 29 40.62 30.17 6.41
CA PRO A 29 40.99 30.49 5.04
C PRO A 29 42.52 30.62 4.89
N ALA A 30 43.09 30.12 3.80
CA ALA A 30 44.53 30.22 3.52
C ALA A 30 45.05 31.67 3.55
N ARG A 31 44.23 32.64 3.12
CA ARG A 31 44.57 34.07 3.20
C ARG A 31 44.72 34.57 4.64
N LEU A 32 43.90 34.06 5.57
CA LEU A 32 44.01 34.44 6.98
C LEU A 32 45.32 33.95 7.58
N VAL A 33 45.72 32.71 7.24
CA VAL A 33 47.00 32.13 7.65
C VAL A 33 48.17 32.92 7.06
N ALA A 34 48.07 33.37 5.80
CA ALA A 34 49.09 34.22 5.18
C ALA A 34 49.23 35.57 5.90
N VAL A 35 48.12 36.20 6.31
CA VAL A 35 48.15 37.45 7.09
C VAL A 35 48.79 37.22 8.47
N GLU A 36 48.48 36.12 9.15
CA GLU A 36 49.11 35.77 10.44
C GLU A 36 50.62 35.53 10.29
N ALA A 37 51.03 34.79 9.25
CA ALA A 37 52.45 34.57 8.95
C ALA A 37 53.18 35.87 8.59
N GLU A 38 52.51 36.78 7.89
CA GLU A 38 53.06 38.10 7.57
C GLU A 38 53.25 38.95 8.82
N VAL A 39 52.30 38.93 9.77
CA VAL A 39 52.44 39.60 11.08
C VAL A 39 53.66 39.08 11.84
N GLU A 40 53.85 37.76 11.88
CA GLU A 40 55.05 37.16 12.49
C GLU A 40 56.33 37.57 11.76
N ARG A 41 56.31 37.59 10.41
CA ARG A 41 57.46 37.95 9.56
C ARG A 41 57.94 39.39 9.79
N ILE A 42 57.02 40.34 10.01
CA ILE A 42 57.37 41.75 10.21
C ILE A 42 57.73 42.10 11.67
N GLY A 43 57.92 41.10 12.53
CA GLY A 43 58.35 41.29 13.92
C GLY A 43 57.22 41.23 14.95
N GLY A 44 56.04 40.72 14.58
CA GLY A 44 54.88 40.59 15.46
C GLY A 44 54.26 41.93 15.84
N GLU A 45 53.59 41.98 16.99
CA GLU A 45 52.89 43.19 17.47
C GLU A 45 53.81 44.40 17.72
N THR A 46 55.09 44.15 17.99
CA THR A 46 56.03 45.20 18.41
C THR A 46 57.06 45.56 17.35
N GLY A 47 57.11 44.85 16.21
CA GLY A 47 58.11 45.09 15.17
C GLY A 47 59.55 44.86 15.64
N GLY A 48 59.75 44.05 16.68
CA GLY A 48 61.05 43.82 17.32
C GLY A 48 61.47 44.86 18.36
N TRP A 49 60.61 45.84 18.67
CA TRP A 49 60.86 46.80 19.75
C TRP A 49 60.60 46.18 21.13
N THR A 50 61.21 46.77 22.17
CA THR A 50 60.81 46.44 23.54
C THR A 50 59.36 46.85 23.76
N ARG A 51 58.63 46.11 24.60
CA ARG A 51 57.22 46.43 24.86
C ARG A 51 57.05 47.84 25.45
N GLU A 52 57.97 48.25 26.32
CA GLU A 52 57.98 49.57 26.93
C GLU A 52 58.17 50.70 25.89
N ASP A 53 59.12 50.56 24.97
CA ASP A 53 59.35 51.55 23.92
C ASP A 53 58.17 51.58 22.93
N HIS A 54 57.65 50.41 22.56
CA HIS A 54 56.48 50.31 21.69
C HIS A 54 55.26 51.02 22.31
N ASP A 55 54.94 50.73 23.58
CA ASP A 55 53.78 51.33 24.26
C ASP A 55 53.95 52.84 24.46
N ARG A 56 55.18 53.31 24.73
CA ARG A 56 55.53 54.74 24.77
C ARG A 56 55.33 55.39 23.41
N PHE A 57 55.80 54.75 22.33
CA PHE A 57 55.66 55.25 20.96
C PHE A 57 54.18 55.35 20.57
N MET A 58 53.39 54.31 20.84
CA MET A 58 51.96 54.29 20.59
C MET A 58 51.22 55.36 21.40
N SER A 59 51.68 55.68 22.60
CA SER A 59 51.12 56.78 23.40
C SER A 59 51.39 58.15 22.79
N GLU A 60 52.59 58.40 22.27
CA GLU A 60 52.90 59.63 21.54
C GLU A 60 52.16 59.73 20.20
N ARG A 61 52.00 58.60 19.50
CA ARG A 61 51.23 58.49 18.25
C ARG A 61 49.76 58.82 18.48
N ARG A 62 49.15 58.27 19.54
CA ARG A 62 47.78 58.60 19.95
C ARG A 62 47.59 60.09 20.28
N LYS A 63 48.55 60.72 20.99
CA LYS A 63 48.52 62.16 21.30
C LYS A 63 48.61 63.03 20.05
N ALA A 64 49.34 62.58 19.02
CA ALA A 64 49.43 63.28 17.74
C ALA A 64 48.15 63.16 16.89
N GLY A 65 47.33 62.14 17.16
CA GLY A 65 46.06 61.89 16.47
C GLY A 65 46.23 61.37 15.04
N VAL A 66 45.10 61.21 14.33
CA VAL A 66 45.02 60.71 12.94
C VAL A 66 45.70 61.66 11.91
N ALA A 67 46.11 62.84 12.35
CA ALA A 67 46.61 63.92 11.50
C ALA A 67 48.12 63.87 11.19
N VAL A 68 48.83 62.77 11.51
CA VAL A 68 50.19 62.54 11.01
C VAL A 68 50.10 62.11 9.54
N ARG A 69 49.72 63.07 8.67
CA ARG A 69 49.87 62.92 7.21
C ARG A 69 51.36 62.93 6.88
N VAL A 70 51.72 62.36 5.74
CA VAL A 70 53.12 62.26 5.26
C VAL A 70 53.88 63.60 5.35
N ALA A 71 53.20 64.73 5.15
CA ALA A 71 53.79 66.07 5.22
C ALA A 71 54.22 66.54 6.63
N SER A 72 53.69 65.96 7.71
CA SER A 72 54.00 66.33 9.09
C SER A 72 54.75 65.24 9.88
N LEU A 73 55.07 64.11 9.23
CA LEU A 73 55.71 62.97 9.88
C LEU A 73 57.10 63.32 10.43
N GLN A 74 57.96 63.94 9.61
CA GLN A 74 59.33 64.28 10.01
C GLN A 74 59.38 65.21 11.24
N VAL A 75 58.55 66.26 11.24
CA VAL A 75 58.44 67.23 12.35
C VAL A 75 57.97 66.54 13.63
N TRP A 76 57.04 65.59 13.51
CA TRP A 76 56.57 64.80 14.65
C TRP A 76 57.67 63.87 15.19
N LEU A 77 58.40 63.19 14.30
CA LEU A 77 59.50 62.29 14.68
C LEU A 77 60.62 63.05 15.41
N GLU A 78 61.02 64.22 14.92
CA GLU A 78 62.01 65.09 15.56
C GLU A 78 61.55 65.53 16.96
N ARG A 79 60.25 65.84 17.12
CA ARG A 79 59.67 66.22 18.41
C ARG A 79 59.69 65.09 19.44
N ILE A 80 59.49 63.83 19.02
CA ILE A 80 59.46 62.69 19.94
C ILE A 80 60.83 62.06 20.15
N ALA A 81 61.80 62.26 19.26
CA ALA A 81 63.14 61.66 19.31
C ALA A 81 63.83 61.79 20.68
N PRO A 82 63.79 62.93 21.41
CA PRO A 82 64.38 63.03 22.74
C PRO A 82 63.82 62.05 23.78
N ARG A 83 62.62 61.49 23.55
CA ARG A 83 61.96 60.51 24.45
C ARG A 83 62.39 59.06 24.17
N PHE A 84 63.14 58.84 23.10
CA PHE A 84 63.63 57.53 22.64
C PHE A 84 65.15 57.58 22.40
N PRO A 85 65.98 57.77 23.45
CA PRO A 85 67.42 58.00 23.29
C PRO A 85 68.18 56.82 22.66
N HIS A 86 67.60 55.62 22.66
CA HIS A 86 68.18 54.42 22.08
C HIS A 86 67.78 54.17 20.61
N HIS A 87 66.89 55.00 20.06
CA HIS A 87 66.35 54.83 18.71
C HIS A 87 66.63 56.07 17.86
N SER A 88 67.14 55.86 16.65
CA SER A 88 67.34 56.96 15.70
C SER A 88 66.00 57.44 15.12
N ILE A 89 65.98 58.66 14.55
CA ILE A 89 64.81 59.17 13.82
C ILE A 89 64.40 58.20 12.69
N GLY A 90 65.37 57.60 12.00
CA GLY A 90 65.10 56.58 10.98
C GLY A 90 64.46 55.32 11.55
N ALA A 91 64.88 54.88 12.74
CA ALA A 91 64.23 53.73 13.42
C ALA A 91 62.79 54.06 13.83
N LEU A 92 62.54 55.28 14.31
CA LEU A 92 61.19 55.76 14.63
C LEU A 92 60.30 55.84 13.38
N ALA A 93 60.83 56.33 12.25
CA ALA A 93 60.12 56.36 10.97
C ALA A 93 59.77 54.97 10.46
N HIS A 94 60.73 54.03 10.54
CA HIS A 94 60.50 52.64 10.20
C HIS A 94 59.43 52.00 11.09
N HIS A 95 59.45 52.31 12.40
CA HIS A 95 58.45 51.81 13.35
C HIS A 95 57.05 52.40 13.11
N GLU A 96 56.96 53.65 12.66
CA GLU A 96 55.67 54.21 12.18
C GLU A 96 55.17 53.44 10.95
N GLY A 97 56.05 53.15 10.01
CA GLY A 97 55.73 52.32 8.84
C GLY A 97 55.23 50.93 9.24
N HIS A 98 55.88 50.30 10.22
CA HIS A 98 55.45 49.05 10.81
C HIS A 98 54.06 49.17 11.46
N CYS A 99 53.80 50.22 12.27
CA CYS A 99 52.50 50.46 12.90
C CYS A 99 51.38 50.61 11.86
N CYS A 100 51.61 51.41 10.81
CA CYS A 100 50.67 51.57 9.70
C CYS A 100 50.39 50.23 8.99
N ARG A 101 51.45 49.45 8.72
CA ARG A 101 51.31 48.13 8.11
C ARG A 101 50.54 47.15 8.99
N MET A 102 50.77 47.17 10.29
CA MET A 102 50.02 46.35 11.26
C MET A 102 48.54 46.72 11.28
N GLU A 103 48.19 48.01 11.20
CA GLU A 103 46.79 48.44 11.10
C GLU A 103 46.09 47.94 9.83
N GLU A 104 46.81 47.93 8.70
CA GLU A 104 46.30 47.36 7.44
C GLU A 104 46.05 45.85 7.57
N LEU A 105 47.02 45.12 8.10
CA LEU A 105 46.93 43.67 8.31
C LEU A 105 45.81 43.33 9.30
N ASP A 106 45.63 44.11 10.36
CA ASP A 106 44.52 43.94 11.31
C ASP A 106 43.16 44.19 10.66
N LYS A 107 43.03 45.22 9.81
CA LYS A 107 41.81 45.45 9.03
C LYS A 107 41.53 44.29 8.07
N GLU A 108 42.54 43.83 7.35
CA GLU A 108 42.43 42.68 6.45
C GLU A 108 42.05 41.41 7.21
N LYS A 109 42.69 41.14 8.35
CA LYS A 109 42.40 40.03 9.24
C LYS A 109 40.94 40.08 9.71
N LYS A 110 40.45 41.23 10.17
CA LYS A 110 39.04 41.42 10.59
C LYS A 110 38.08 41.10 9.45
N LEU A 111 38.31 41.63 8.25
CA LEU A 111 37.48 41.36 7.07
C LEU A 111 37.49 39.87 6.67
N LEU A 112 38.65 39.21 6.74
CA LEU A 112 38.78 37.78 6.43
C LEU A 112 38.07 36.91 7.47
N VAL A 113 38.18 37.25 8.76
CA VAL A 113 37.47 36.56 9.85
C VAL A 113 35.97 36.73 9.71
N GLU A 114 35.48 37.93 9.42
CA GLU A 114 34.06 38.20 9.20
C GLU A 114 33.51 37.41 8.02
N LYS A 115 34.17 37.48 6.85
CA LYS A 115 33.80 36.68 5.67
C LYS A 115 33.81 35.19 5.95
N TRP A 116 34.76 34.72 6.76
CA TRP A 116 34.82 33.32 7.16
C TRP A 116 33.67 32.92 8.08
N ARG A 117 33.32 33.75 9.07
CA ARG A 117 32.17 33.52 9.96
C ARG A 117 30.86 33.46 9.18
N VAL A 118 30.61 34.42 8.29
CA VAL A 118 29.42 34.42 7.42
C VAL A 118 29.33 33.12 6.62
N ARG A 119 30.43 32.68 5.99
CA ARG A 119 30.46 31.41 5.24
C ARG A 119 30.24 30.18 6.13
N GLN A 120 30.71 30.20 7.38
CA GLN A 120 30.46 29.11 8.31
C GLN A 120 28.99 29.07 8.73
N GLU A 121 28.39 30.22 8.99
CA GLU A 121 26.96 30.32 9.30
C GLU A 121 26.10 29.90 8.11
N GLU A 122 26.45 30.30 6.89
CA GLU A 122 25.80 29.83 5.66
C GLU A 122 25.91 28.31 5.51
N ARG A 123 27.11 27.73 5.66
CA ARG A 123 27.29 26.27 5.63
C ARG A 123 26.49 25.55 6.70
N GLN A 124 26.43 26.09 7.92
CA GLN A 124 25.61 25.51 8.98
C GLN A 124 24.13 25.64 8.67
N ARG A 125 23.69 26.75 8.07
CA ARG A 125 22.31 26.96 7.65
C ARG A 125 21.92 26.00 6.53
N GLU A 126 22.79 25.84 5.53
CA GLU A 126 22.63 24.88 4.43
C GLU A 126 22.59 23.46 4.99
N ALA A 127 23.52 23.07 5.85
CA ALA A 127 23.51 21.76 6.49
C ALA A 127 22.22 21.50 7.30
N ARG A 128 21.74 22.49 8.06
CA ARG A 128 20.45 22.38 8.78
C ARG A 128 19.27 22.32 7.81
N GLN A 129 19.32 23.01 6.68
CA GLN A 129 18.27 22.95 5.66
C GLN A 129 18.29 21.62 4.93
N GLU A 130 19.47 21.08 4.64
CA GLU A 130 19.66 19.76 4.05
C GLU A 130 19.21 18.68 5.02
N GLU A 131 19.58 18.75 6.31
CA GLU A 131 19.07 17.87 7.35
C GLU A 131 17.55 17.97 7.49
N LYS A 132 16.97 19.18 7.47
CA LYS A 132 15.51 19.34 7.45
C LYS A 132 14.87 18.81 6.17
N ARG A 133 15.54 18.91 5.02
CA ARG A 133 15.05 18.35 3.74
C ARG A 133 15.18 16.83 3.74
N GLU A 134 16.25 16.27 4.28
CA GLU A 134 16.43 14.84 4.47
C GLU A 134 15.46 14.30 5.50
N GLU A 135 15.21 15.02 6.59
CA GLU A 135 14.19 14.67 7.58
C GLU A 135 12.79 14.83 7.00
N ALA A 136 12.53 15.86 6.20
CA ALA A 136 11.30 15.99 5.42
C ALA A 136 11.16 14.87 4.39
N LEU A 137 12.24 14.43 3.73
CA LEU A 137 12.24 13.30 2.82
C LEU A 137 12.15 11.97 3.57
N ARG A 138 12.69 11.84 4.78
CA ARG A 138 12.58 10.67 5.65
C ARG A 138 11.22 10.60 6.33
N THR A 139 10.58 11.71 6.64
CA THR A 139 9.19 11.78 7.12
C THR A 139 8.22 11.74 5.96
N HIS A 140 8.58 12.16 4.75
CA HIS A 140 7.87 11.84 3.52
C HIS A 140 8.21 10.45 2.99
N SER A 141 9.24 9.74 3.46
CA SER A 141 9.56 8.35 3.07
C SER A 141 9.05 7.37 4.11
N ALA A 142 9.13 7.71 5.39
CA ALA A 142 8.50 7.00 6.50
C ALA A 142 7.02 7.38 6.63
N GLY A 143 6.62 8.57 6.21
CA GLY A 143 5.23 9.02 6.05
C GLY A 143 4.73 8.95 4.60
N SER A 144 5.54 8.65 3.58
CA SER A 144 5.01 7.95 2.40
C SER A 144 4.87 6.47 2.79
N SER A 145 5.85 5.81 3.37
CA SER A 145 5.63 4.44 3.86
C SER A 145 4.63 4.33 5.04
N ARG A 146 4.16 5.38 5.71
CA ARG A 146 3.04 5.34 6.69
C ARG A 146 1.81 6.09 6.24
N ALA A 147 1.89 7.24 5.57
CA ALA A 147 0.71 7.93 5.03
C ALA A 147 0.36 7.45 3.61
N HIS A 148 1.29 6.92 2.82
CA HIS A 148 0.99 6.08 1.65
C HIS A 148 0.61 4.66 2.07
N LYS A 149 1.13 4.08 3.18
CA LYS A 149 0.52 2.85 3.75
C LYS A 149 -0.83 3.10 4.41
N ASN A 150 -1.07 4.26 5.04
CA ASN A 150 -2.37 4.60 5.60
C ASN A 150 -3.34 5.08 4.52
N ALA A 151 -2.87 5.74 3.45
CA ALA A 151 -3.68 6.09 2.30
C ALA A 151 -3.89 4.91 1.36
N GLU A 152 -2.93 3.99 1.22
CA GLU A 152 -3.15 2.68 0.59
C GLU A 152 -4.06 1.84 1.47
N SER A 153 -3.89 1.77 2.78
CA SER A 153 -4.81 1.03 3.65
C SER A 153 -6.19 1.69 3.68
N GLU A 154 -6.30 3.02 3.59
CA GLU A 154 -7.59 3.69 3.42
C GLU A 154 -8.17 3.46 2.03
N ARG A 155 -7.35 3.44 0.97
CA ARG A 155 -7.81 3.15 -0.40
C ARG A 155 -8.20 1.70 -0.54
N GLU A 156 -7.48 0.78 0.08
CA GLU A 156 -7.77 -0.64 0.18
C GLU A 156 -9.00 -0.85 1.04
N ALA A 157 -9.13 -0.21 2.21
CA ALA A 157 -10.35 -0.29 3.02
C ALA A 157 -11.56 0.35 2.31
N LYS A 158 -11.37 1.44 1.56
CA LYS A 158 -12.43 2.04 0.72
C LYS A 158 -12.76 1.12 -0.45
N ALA A 159 -11.78 0.51 -1.10
CA ALA A 159 -11.97 -0.44 -2.20
C ALA A 159 -12.61 -1.75 -1.71
N GLU A 160 -12.25 -2.23 -0.53
CA GLU A 160 -12.83 -3.39 0.14
C GLU A 160 -14.25 -3.08 0.59
N ARG A 161 -14.52 -1.90 1.14
CA ARG A 161 -15.90 -1.43 1.38
C ARG A 161 -16.70 -1.31 0.09
N LEU A 162 -16.08 -0.85 -1.01
CA LEU A 162 -16.75 -0.77 -2.30
C LEU A 162 -17.03 -2.17 -2.88
N ARG A 163 -16.08 -3.10 -2.75
CA ARG A 163 -16.24 -4.51 -3.15
C ARG A 163 -17.29 -5.20 -2.30
N ALA A 164 -17.24 -5.06 -0.97
CA ALA A 164 -18.24 -5.58 -0.06
C ALA A 164 -19.62 -4.98 -0.33
N TRP A 165 -19.70 -3.68 -0.65
CA TRP A 165 -20.97 -3.06 -1.07
C TRP A 165 -21.45 -3.57 -2.43
N GLN A 166 -20.55 -3.78 -3.39
CA GLN A 166 -20.87 -4.37 -4.69
C GLN A 166 -21.30 -5.83 -4.57
N GLU A 167 -20.65 -6.61 -3.71
CA GLU A 167 -20.99 -8.00 -3.37
C GLU A 167 -22.32 -8.05 -2.63
N GLN A 168 -22.56 -7.16 -1.67
CA GLN A 168 -23.85 -7.04 -0.99
C GLN A 168 -24.95 -6.64 -1.97
N ARG A 169 -24.70 -5.67 -2.86
CA ARG A 169 -25.63 -5.30 -3.95
C ARG A 169 -25.85 -6.44 -4.93
N ALA A 170 -24.83 -7.25 -5.21
CA ALA A 170 -24.95 -8.41 -6.08
C ALA A 170 -25.78 -9.51 -5.41
N MET A 171 -25.54 -9.78 -4.12
CA MET A 171 -26.35 -10.70 -3.32
C MET A 171 -27.79 -10.21 -3.20
N GLU A 172 -28.04 -8.92 -2.93
CA GLU A 172 -29.39 -8.35 -2.94
C GLU A 172 -30.08 -8.52 -4.29
N ARG A 173 -29.36 -8.31 -5.41
CA ARG A 173 -29.91 -8.55 -6.75
C ARG A 173 -30.19 -10.02 -7.02
N GLU A 174 -29.35 -10.94 -6.54
CA GLU A 174 -29.59 -12.37 -6.64
C GLU A 174 -30.78 -12.80 -5.77
N ASP A 175 -30.91 -12.26 -4.57
CA ASP A 175 -32.04 -12.51 -3.67
C ASP A 175 -33.34 -11.93 -4.25
N ASP A 176 -33.31 -10.71 -4.78
CA ASP A 176 -34.45 -10.11 -5.49
C ASP A 176 -34.82 -10.93 -6.73
N ALA A 177 -33.84 -11.40 -7.50
CA ALA A 177 -34.06 -12.28 -8.64
C ALA A 177 -34.66 -13.62 -8.22
N ALA A 178 -34.16 -14.21 -7.12
CA ALA A 178 -34.68 -15.46 -6.56
C ALA A 178 -36.10 -15.28 -5.99
N HIS A 179 -36.38 -14.14 -5.36
CA HIS A 179 -37.72 -13.78 -4.89
C HIS A 179 -38.68 -13.57 -6.06
N ALA A 180 -38.26 -12.86 -7.11
CA ALA A 180 -39.02 -12.70 -8.34
C ALA A 180 -39.27 -14.05 -9.02
N GLU A 181 -38.28 -14.94 -9.07
CA GLU A 181 -38.43 -16.29 -9.63
C GLU A 181 -39.41 -17.13 -8.80
N ARG A 182 -39.30 -17.11 -7.46
CA ARG A 182 -40.27 -17.78 -6.57
C ARG A 182 -41.68 -17.25 -6.78
N ALA A 183 -41.85 -15.94 -6.88
CA ALA A 183 -43.13 -15.31 -7.15
C ALA A 183 -43.69 -15.71 -8.53
N GLN A 184 -42.86 -15.75 -9.57
CA GLN A 184 -43.27 -16.22 -10.90
C GLN A 184 -43.65 -17.70 -10.89
N ARG A 185 -42.88 -18.55 -10.19
CA ARG A 185 -43.20 -19.97 -10.01
C ARG A 185 -44.51 -20.15 -9.25
N ALA A 186 -44.77 -19.36 -8.21
CA ALA A 186 -46.04 -19.36 -7.49
C ALA A 186 -47.20 -18.96 -8.41
N LYS A 187 -47.08 -17.87 -9.18
CA LYS A 187 -48.09 -17.46 -10.17
C LYS A 187 -48.33 -18.53 -11.24
N ARG A 188 -47.29 -19.21 -11.72
CA ARG A 188 -47.42 -20.34 -12.67
C ARG A 188 -48.16 -21.51 -12.05
N ARG A 189 -47.83 -21.88 -10.81
CA ARG A 189 -48.54 -22.94 -10.06
C ARG A 189 -49.99 -22.58 -9.85
N GLU A 190 -50.29 -21.34 -9.48
CA GLU A 190 -51.66 -20.87 -9.29
C GLU A 190 -52.45 -20.92 -10.61
N ARG A 191 -51.88 -20.43 -11.71
CA ARG A 191 -52.51 -20.56 -13.04
C ARG A 191 -52.75 -22.02 -13.40
N HIS A 192 -51.78 -22.89 -13.17
CA HIS A 192 -51.92 -24.32 -13.42
C HIS A 192 -53.04 -24.93 -12.57
N MET A 193 -53.08 -24.63 -11.27
CA MET A 193 -54.16 -25.06 -10.37
C MET A 193 -55.52 -24.59 -10.85
N ARG A 194 -55.66 -23.30 -11.23
CA ARG A 194 -56.91 -22.77 -11.80
C ARG A 194 -57.31 -23.48 -13.09
N THR A 195 -56.36 -23.80 -13.97
CA THR A 195 -56.67 -24.55 -15.20
C THR A 195 -57.07 -25.99 -14.91
N GLU A 196 -56.43 -26.64 -13.93
CA GLU A 196 -56.79 -28.01 -13.53
C GLU A 196 -58.15 -28.03 -12.80
N GLU A 197 -58.45 -27.05 -11.95
CA GLU A 197 -59.78 -26.89 -11.35
C GLU A 197 -60.85 -26.63 -12.42
N PHE A 198 -60.56 -25.79 -13.42
CA PHE A 198 -61.47 -25.56 -14.53
C PHE A 198 -61.71 -26.84 -15.35
N LYS A 199 -60.65 -27.60 -15.66
CA LYS A 199 -60.79 -28.91 -16.33
C LYS A 199 -61.59 -29.90 -15.49
N ARG A 200 -61.34 -29.98 -14.17
CA ARG A 200 -62.09 -30.85 -13.25
C ARG A 200 -63.56 -30.46 -13.19
N LYS A 201 -63.88 -29.16 -13.12
CA LYS A 201 -65.27 -28.68 -13.17
C LYS A 201 -65.94 -29.06 -14.49
N ARG A 202 -65.26 -28.83 -15.62
CA ARG A 202 -65.77 -29.21 -16.93
C ARG A 202 -65.97 -30.73 -17.06
N GLN A 203 -65.04 -31.54 -16.58
CA GLN A 203 -65.19 -32.99 -16.53
C GLN A 203 -66.37 -33.40 -15.64
N ALA A 204 -66.50 -32.83 -14.46
CA ALA A 204 -67.64 -33.11 -13.58
C ALA A 204 -68.99 -32.70 -14.22
N GLU A 205 -69.03 -31.60 -14.98
CA GLU A 205 -70.21 -31.19 -15.75
C GLU A 205 -70.50 -32.14 -16.92
N GLU A 206 -69.47 -32.60 -17.65
CA GLU A 206 -69.60 -33.59 -18.72
C GLU A 206 -70.07 -34.94 -18.16
N ASP A 207 -69.52 -35.39 -17.03
CA ASP A 207 -69.93 -36.60 -16.32
C ASP A 207 -71.37 -36.47 -15.80
N ALA A 208 -71.75 -35.35 -15.20
CA ALA A 208 -73.11 -35.10 -14.74
C ALA A 208 -74.12 -35.09 -15.92
N LYS A 209 -73.74 -34.52 -17.07
CA LYS A 209 -74.55 -34.59 -18.29
C LYS A 209 -74.68 -36.03 -18.79
N ALA A 210 -73.59 -36.79 -18.82
CA ALA A 210 -73.60 -38.19 -19.23
C ALA A 210 -74.42 -39.06 -18.27
N GLU A 211 -74.40 -38.81 -16.96
CA GLU A 211 -75.27 -39.47 -15.99
C GLU A 211 -76.73 -39.09 -16.20
N ALA A 212 -77.05 -37.80 -16.39
CA ALA A 212 -78.41 -37.37 -16.70
C ALA A 212 -78.93 -37.99 -18.02
N GLU A 213 -78.08 -38.16 -19.03
CA GLU A 213 -78.41 -38.88 -20.27
C GLU A 213 -78.62 -40.38 -20.04
N LYS A 214 -77.77 -41.02 -19.23
CA LYS A 214 -77.97 -42.43 -18.82
C LYS A 214 -79.25 -42.62 -18.04
N GLU A 215 -79.59 -41.71 -17.12
CA GLU A 215 -80.85 -41.74 -16.38
C GLU A 215 -82.05 -41.55 -17.31
N LYS A 216 -81.99 -40.59 -18.24
CA LYS A 216 -83.01 -40.41 -19.29
C LYS A 216 -83.15 -41.66 -20.16
N ALA A 217 -82.04 -42.27 -20.58
CA ALA A 217 -82.04 -43.50 -21.35
C ALA A 217 -82.57 -44.70 -20.55
N ALA A 218 -82.25 -44.79 -19.25
CA ALA A 218 -82.76 -45.82 -18.35
C ALA A 218 -84.27 -45.66 -18.12
N LEU A 219 -84.75 -44.43 -17.94
CA LEU A 219 -86.18 -44.12 -17.87
C LEU A 219 -86.89 -44.44 -19.19
N ALA A 220 -86.30 -44.08 -20.34
CA ALA A 220 -86.82 -44.43 -21.66
C ALA A 220 -86.88 -45.96 -21.87
N LEU A 221 -85.84 -46.69 -21.49
CA LEU A 221 -85.80 -48.16 -21.55
C LEU A 221 -86.82 -48.78 -20.58
N LYS A 222 -87.01 -48.20 -19.39
CA LYS A 222 -88.04 -48.65 -18.43
C LYS A 222 -89.44 -48.42 -19.00
N MET A 223 -89.70 -47.27 -19.61
CA MET A 223 -90.95 -46.98 -20.31
C MET A 223 -91.17 -47.92 -21.50
N GLN A 224 -90.12 -48.21 -22.27
CA GLN A 224 -90.16 -49.18 -23.36
C GLN A 224 -90.44 -50.60 -22.85
N ARG A 225 -89.79 -51.03 -21.76
CA ARG A 225 -90.05 -52.32 -21.11
C ARG A 225 -91.48 -52.44 -20.59
N LEU A 226 -92.03 -51.37 -20.01
CA LEU A 226 -93.43 -51.33 -19.58
C LEU A 226 -94.38 -51.37 -20.79
N ARG A 227 -94.03 -50.76 -21.92
CA ARG A 227 -94.76 -50.92 -23.19
C ARG A 227 -94.68 -52.35 -23.73
N THR A 228 -93.50 -52.94 -23.81
CA THR A 228 -93.33 -54.33 -24.27
C THR A 228 -93.93 -55.36 -23.30
N GLN A 229 -93.97 -55.10 -21.98
CA GLN A 229 -94.70 -55.94 -21.03
C GLN A 229 -96.22 -55.78 -21.14
N ARG A 230 -96.71 -54.59 -21.52
CA ARG A 230 -98.11 -54.40 -21.93
C ARG A 230 -98.43 -55.08 -23.27
N GLU A 231 -97.45 -55.18 -24.17
CA GLU A 231 -97.63 -55.69 -25.53
C GLU A 231 -97.22 -57.17 -25.73
N GLY A 232 -96.54 -57.82 -24.78
CA GLY A 232 -96.01 -59.18 -24.98
C GLY A 232 -95.70 -59.95 -23.70
N GLY A 233 -96.61 -60.86 -23.32
CA GLY A 233 -96.27 -62.02 -22.51
C GLY A 233 -95.68 -63.12 -23.38
N VAL A 234 -94.36 -63.36 -23.34
CA VAL A 234 -93.70 -64.52 -23.99
C VAL A 234 -92.46 -64.92 -23.19
N GLY A 235 -92.33 -66.22 -22.90
CA GLY A 235 -91.36 -66.82 -21.98
C GLY A 235 -89.88 -66.69 -22.38
N SER A 236 -89.02 -66.34 -21.40
CA SER A 236 -87.57 -66.33 -21.55
C SER A 236 -86.98 -67.73 -21.30
N THR A 237 -86.25 -68.26 -22.29
CA THR A 237 -85.60 -69.58 -22.23
C THR A 237 -84.23 -69.52 -21.51
N PRO A 238 -83.79 -70.61 -20.85
CA PRO A 238 -82.61 -70.64 -19.96
C PRO A 238 -81.25 -70.40 -20.64
N ARG A 239 -81.17 -70.45 -21.98
CA ARG A 239 -79.91 -70.33 -22.74
C ARG A 239 -79.39 -68.89 -22.81
N ALA A 240 -80.27 -67.89 -22.74
CA ALA A 240 -79.88 -66.48 -22.74
C ALA A 240 -79.26 -66.04 -21.40
N ALA A 241 -79.68 -66.63 -20.28
CA ALA A 241 -79.12 -66.34 -18.96
C ALA A 241 -77.67 -66.83 -18.82
N ALA A 242 -77.33 -67.98 -19.41
CA ALA A 242 -75.99 -68.56 -19.35
C ALA A 242 -74.93 -67.75 -20.12
N LEU A 243 -75.31 -67.14 -21.26
CA LEU A 243 -74.40 -66.27 -22.03
C LEU A 243 -74.09 -64.95 -21.30
N SER A 244 -75.08 -64.42 -20.58
CA SER A 244 -74.91 -63.22 -19.74
C SER A 244 -73.97 -63.46 -18.56
N ALA A 245 -74.07 -64.62 -17.90
CA ALA A 245 -73.18 -65.00 -16.80
C ALA A 245 -71.71 -65.16 -17.25
N ARG A 246 -71.48 -65.70 -18.45
CA ARG A 246 -70.11 -65.79 -19.02
C ARG A 246 -69.49 -64.43 -19.31
N GLN A 247 -70.29 -63.47 -19.79
CA GLN A 247 -69.80 -62.12 -20.10
C GLN A 247 -69.45 -61.34 -18.83
N SER A 248 -70.18 -61.52 -17.72
CA SER A 248 -69.85 -60.86 -16.45
C SER A 248 -68.57 -61.42 -15.82
N GLU A 249 -68.33 -62.73 -15.94
CA GLU A 249 -67.12 -63.38 -15.45
C GLU A 249 -65.87 -62.93 -16.24
N GLU A 250 -65.97 -62.85 -17.57
CA GLU A 250 -64.87 -62.36 -18.42
C GLU A 250 -64.53 -60.87 -18.11
N ALA A 251 -65.55 -60.05 -17.86
CA ALA A 251 -65.35 -58.66 -17.45
C ALA A 251 -64.63 -58.54 -16.10
N HIS A 252 -64.94 -59.43 -15.15
CA HIS A 252 -64.28 -59.48 -13.85
C HIS A 252 -62.81 -59.87 -13.98
N LEU A 253 -62.49 -60.84 -14.83
CA LEU A 253 -61.10 -61.25 -15.09
C LEU A 253 -60.27 -60.12 -15.71
N ARG A 254 -60.81 -59.42 -16.71
CA ARG A 254 -60.12 -58.27 -17.34
C ARG A 254 -59.83 -57.15 -16.34
N ARG A 255 -60.75 -56.89 -15.41
CA ARG A 255 -60.54 -55.89 -14.33
C ARG A 255 -59.37 -56.28 -13.43
N ARG A 256 -59.30 -57.55 -13.04
CA ARG A 256 -58.22 -58.07 -12.19
C ARG A 256 -56.87 -58.06 -12.89
N GLU A 257 -56.82 -58.37 -14.18
CA GLU A 257 -55.60 -58.26 -14.99
C GLU A 257 -55.10 -56.81 -15.11
N ALA A 258 -56.01 -55.85 -15.29
CA ALA A 258 -55.66 -54.44 -15.32
C ALA A 258 -55.07 -53.96 -13.99
N GLU A 259 -55.61 -54.40 -12.86
CA GLU A 259 -55.09 -54.09 -11.52
C GLU A 259 -53.69 -54.67 -11.31
N ILE A 260 -53.46 -55.93 -11.71
CA ILE A 260 -52.14 -56.57 -11.65
C ILE A 260 -51.13 -55.79 -12.49
N ARG A 261 -51.50 -55.37 -13.71
CA ARG A 261 -50.64 -54.55 -14.58
C ARG A 261 -50.28 -53.21 -13.91
N GLN A 262 -51.25 -52.50 -13.35
CA GLN A 262 -51.00 -51.25 -12.64
C GLN A 262 -50.06 -51.42 -11.44
N TYR A 263 -50.23 -52.50 -10.67
CA TYR A 263 -49.38 -52.78 -9.52
C TYR A 263 -47.93 -53.07 -9.95
N SER A 264 -47.75 -53.88 -11.00
CA SER A 264 -46.44 -54.21 -11.56
C SER A 264 -45.72 -52.97 -12.10
N GLU A 265 -46.46 -52.05 -12.74
CA GLU A 265 -45.91 -50.81 -13.26
C GLU A 265 -45.45 -49.88 -12.13
N ARG A 266 -46.26 -49.74 -11.06
CA ARG A 266 -45.88 -48.96 -9.87
C ARG A 266 -44.62 -49.51 -9.21
N ALA A 267 -44.54 -50.84 -9.04
CA ALA A 267 -43.34 -51.49 -8.49
C ALA A 267 -42.10 -51.24 -9.35
N SER A 268 -42.22 -51.29 -10.68
CA SER A 268 -41.11 -51.01 -11.60
C SER A 268 -40.61 -49.56 -11.51
N ARG A 269 -41.52 -48.59 -11.39
CA ARG A 269 -41.19 -47.17 -11.21
C ARG A 269 -40.45 -46.94 -9.88
N GLN A 270 -40.90 -47.59 -8.82
CA GLN A 270 -40.26 -47.49 -7.50
C GLN A 270 -38.83 -48.05 -7.50
N ARG A 271 -38.59 -49.17 -8.17
CA ARG A 271 -37.22 -49.74 -8.35
C ARG A 271 -36.29 -48.79 -9.11
N ARG A 272 -36.74 -48.25 -10.25
CA ARG A 272 -35.96 -47.27 -11.05
C ARG A 272 -35.63 -46.01 -10.24
N GLN A 273 -36.54 -45.56 -9.39
CA GLN A 273 -36.31 -44.40 -8.52
C GLN A 273 -35.28 -44.72 -7.42
N GLY A 274 -35.33 -45.93 -6.85
CA GLY A 274 -34.33 -46.43 -5.91
C GLY A 274 -32.92 -46.49 -6.51
N GLU A 275 -32.78 -46.99 -7.75
CA GLU A 275 -31.48 -47.04 -8.46
C GLU A 275 -30.92 -45.65 -8.76
N ARG A 276 -31.77 -44.72 -9.20
CA ARG A 276 -31.38 -43.31 -9.39
C ARG A 276 -30.90 -42.66 -8.10
N ASN A 277 -31.56 -42.95 -6.98
CA ASN A 277 -31.15 -42.45 -5.67
C ASN A 277 -29.83 -43.07 -5.21
N ARG A 278 -29.63 -44.37 -5.45
CA ARG A 278 -28.38 -45.07 -5.12
C ARG A 278 -27.19 -44.52 -5.91
N THR A 279 -27.35 -44.36 -7.22
CA THR A 279 -26.32 -43.76 -8.10
C THR A 279 -26.02 -42.31 -7.72
N ARG A 280 -27.04 -41.51 -7.36
CA ARG A 280 -26.85 -40.14 -6.85
C ARG A 280 -26.05 -40.13 -5.56
N ARG A 281 -26.34 -41.03 -4.61
CA ARG A 281 -25.57 -41.17 -3.36
C ARG A 281 -24.11 -41.56 -3.60
N GLN A 282 -23.86 -42.49 -4.51
CA GLN A 282 -22.50 -42.90 -4.89
C GLN A 282 -21.70 -41.72 -5.47
N ARG A 283 -22.30 -40.91 -6.36
CA ARG A 283 -21.63 -39.72 -6.90
C ARG A 283 -21.28 -38.70 -5.82
N VAL A 284 -22.17 -38.47 -4.86
CA VAL A 284 -21.92 -37.56 -3.73
C VAL A 284 -20.79 -38.08 -2.84
N GLN A 285 -20.76 -39.38 -2.53
CA GLN A 285 -19.66 -39.98 -1.78
C GLN A 285 -18.32 -39.89 -2.52
N GLN A 286 -18.32 -40.15 -3.85
CA GLN A 286 -17.13 -40.02 -4.67
C GLN A 286 -16.62 -38.58 -4.71
N SER A 287 -17.51 -37.59 -4.87
CA SER A 287 -17.12 -36.18 -4.82
C SER A 287 -16.55 -35.75 -3.46
N LEU A 288 -17.08 -36.30 -2.37
CA LEU A 288 -16.58 -36.03 -1.01
C LEU A 288 -15.20 -36.65 -0.78
N LEU A 289 -14.94 -37.86 -1.30
CA LEU A 289 -13.63 -38.49 -1.25
C LEU A 289 -12.60 -37.70 -2.07
N GLU A 290 -12.95 -37.29 -3.29
CA GLU A 290 -12.11 -36.45 -4.14
C GLU A 290 -11.79 -35.09 -3.49
N SER A 291 -12.76 -34.47 -2.81
CA SER A 291 -12.56 -33.20 -2.10
C SER A 291 -11.80 -33.32 -0.77
N SER A 292 -11.63 -34.52 -0.23
CA SER A 292 -10.89 -34.79 1.02
C SER A 292 -9.40 -35.10 0.82
N THR A 293 -8.94 -35.18 -0.43
CA THR A 293 -7.51 -35.33 -0.71
C THR A 293 -6.78 -34.00 -0.46
N PRO A 294 -5.75 -33.96 0.42
CA PRO A 294 -5.02 -32.75 0.71
C PRO A 294 -4.30 -32.24 -0.55
N VAL A 295 -4.28 -30.90 -0.73
CA VAL A 295 -3.74 -30.15 -1.88
C VAL A 295 -2.22 -30.37 -2.12
N ALA A 296 -1.54 -31.14 -1.27
CA ALA A 296 -0.17 -31.55 -1.50
C ALA A 296 -0.13 -32.72 -2.50
N VAL A 297 0.56 -32.53 -3.63
CA VAL A 297 0.70 -33.47 -4.76
C VAL A 297 -0.45 -33.44 -5.80
N ARG A 298 -0.93 -32.25 -6.17
CA ARG A 298 -1.17 -32.00 -7.60
C ARG A 298 0.17 -31.64 -8.25
N ALA A 299 0.97 -32.66 -8.52
CA ALA A 299 2.13 -32.54 -9.38
C ALA A 299 1.63 -32.12 -10.78
N VAL A 300 1.68 -30.82 -11.05
CA VAL A 300 1.63 -30.29 -12.40
C VAL A 300 2.76 -31.00 -13.14
N LYS A 301 2.42 -31.95 -14.01
CA LYS A 301 3.33 -32.50 -15.02
C LYS A 301 3.72 -31.34 -15.92
N ARG A 302 4.70 -30.54 -15.48
CA ARG A 302 5.39 -29.58 -16.31
C ARG A 302 6.15 -30.42 -17.33
N ASP A 303 5.68 -30.33 -18.56
CA ASP A 303 6.28 -30.97 -19.71
C ASP A 303 7.75 -30.50 -19.84
N ALA A 304 8.70 -31.37 -19.51
CA ALA A 304 10.13 -31.03 -19.48
C ALA A 304 10.65 -30.63 -20.86
N ALA A 305 9.98 -31.04 -21.94
CA ALA A 305 10.30 -30.66 -23.31
C ALA A 305 10.05 -29.17 -23.62
N ARG A 306 9.34 -28.44 -22.74
CA ARG A 306 9.08 -27.00 -22.93
C ARG A 306 10.25 -26.11 -22.49
N LEU A 307 11.17 -26.63 -21.68
CA LEU A 307 12.36 -25.91 -21.21
C LEU A 307 13.58 -26.05 -22.13
N SER A 308 13.53 -26.93 -23.13
CA SER A 308 14.66 -27.18 -24.04
C SER A 308 14.49 -26.58 -25.44
N ARG A 309 13.54 -25.65 -25.65
CA ARG A 309 13.45 -24.93 -26.92
C ARG A 309 14.44 -23.76 -26.93
N PRO A 310 15.52 -23.79 -27.74
CA PRO A 310 16.38 -22.65 -27.92
C PRO A 310 15.59 -21.51 -28.57
N THR A 311 15.57 -20.35 -27.92
CA THR A 311 15.04 -19.12 -28.49
C THR A 311 16.01 -18.61 -29.56
N SER A 312 15.50 -18.29 -30.75
CA SER A 312 16.23 -17.87 -31.95
C SER A 312 16.92 -16.49 -31.85
N ALA A 313 17.31 -16.04 -30.64
CA ALA A 313 17.89 -14.72 -30.40
C ALA A 313 19.42 -14.73 -30.29
N THR A 314 20.10 -15.80 -30.68
CA THR A 314 21.57 -15.87 -30.69
C THR A 314 22.06 -16.60 -31.93
N THR A 315 21.96 -15.92 -33.06
CA THR A 315 22.84 -16.13 -34.21
C THR A 315 23.03 -14.78 -34.88
N ALA A 316 24.30 -14.46 -35.11
CA ALA A 316 24.82 -13.27 -35.76
C ALA A 316 24.21 -13.02 -37.15
#